data_AF-A0A8J7MJT4-F1
#
_entry.id   AF-A0A8J7MJT4-F1
#
_cell.length_a   1.000
_cell.length_b   1.000
_cell.length_c   1.000
_cell.angle_alpha   90.00
_cell.angle_beta   90.00
_cell.angle_gamma   90.00
#
_symmetry.space_group_name_H-M   'P 1'
#
loop_
_entity.id
_entity.type
_entity.pdbx_description
1 polymer ?
#
loop_
_entity_poly.entity_id
_entity_poly.type
_entity_poly.pdbx_seq_one_letter_code
_entity_poly.pdbx_strand_id
1 'polypeptide(L)'
;YTNTAMNHTRRGEYIQACAQLLIDDLAILKAEWAPTGSYRVYFEGLSADEALSKILTGAGVLSKSELAGERMFTALEANAVDNPQEDEHSCFADNTHRDIITNAQGITNVLVGTYTSVSGSIVGNTQYSILTLVTKTDATKGADLTAKITAATTKVLAIPTPFDKTVTEENVNDNGPVLQAVTTLQTQGDAIAEAATTLGLSISTELPE
;
A
#
# COMPACT_ATOMS: atom_id res chain seq x y z
N TYR A 1 26.80 12.95 15.99
CA TYR A 1 26.38 14.36 16.02
C TYR A 1 27.61 15.27 16.17
N THR A 2 28.05 15.93 15.11
CA THR A 2 29.27 16.76 15.13
C THR A 2 29.05 18.08 15.86
N ASN A 3 29.93 18.39 16.82
CA ASN A 3 29.79 19.41 17.85
C ASN A 3 30.08 20.86 17.37
N THR A 4 29.70 21.22 16.13
CA THR A 4 29.91 22.58 15.61
C THR A 4 28.56 23.28 15.40
N ALA A 5 28.39 24.42 16.06
CA ALA A 5 27.13 25.19 16.07
C ALA A 5 26.59 25.54 14.67
N MET A 6 27.48 25.70 13.67
CA MET A 6 27.11 25.97 12.28
C MET A 6 26.33 24.81 11.64
N ASN A 7 26.64 23.56 12.00
CA ASN A 7 25.92 22.39 11.47
C ASN A 7 24.53 22.23 12.10
N HIS A 8 24.31 22.73 13.31
CA HIS A 8 23.00 22.65 13.96
C HIS A 8 21.99 23.61 13.35
N THR A 9 22.39 24.86 13.11
CA THR A 9 21.51 25.88 12.48
C THR A 9 21.05 25.42 11.09
N ARG A 10 22.00 25.03 10.24
CA ARG A 10 21.70 24.55 8.88
C ARG A 10 20.79 23.33 8.85
N ARG A 11 20.95 22.38 9.80
CA ARG A 11 20.06 21.22 9.91
C ARG A 11 18.64 21.61 10.34
N GLY A 12 18.52 22.57 11.26
CA GLY A 12 17.22 23.12 11.67
C GLY A 12 16.48 23.76 10.50
N GLU A 13 17.17 24.62 9.74
CA GLU A 13 16.63 25.25 8.53
C GLU A 13 16.23 24.20 7.48
N TYR A 14 17.05 23.16 7.28
CA TYR A 14 16.75 22.08 6.34
C TYR A 14 15.49 21.30 6.71
N ILE A 15 15.34 20.89 7.98
CA ILE A 15 14.13 20.20 8.46
C ILE A 15 12.89 21.07 8.28
N GLN A 16 12.99 22.38 8.57
CA GLN A 16 11.87 23.31 8.36
C GLN A 16 11.49 23.42 6.88
N ALA A 17 12.47 23.54 5.98
CA ALA A 17 12.22 23.59 4.54
C ALA A 17 11.57 22.30 4.03
N CYS A 18 12.07 21.11 4.42
CA CYS A 18 11.47 19.83 4.06
C CYS A 18 10.04 19.69 4.59
N ALA A 19 9.79 20.09 5.85
CA ALA A 19 8.45 20.04 6.43
C ALA A 19 7.46 20.98 5.72
N GLN A 20 7.92 22.17 5.33
CA GLN A 20 7.10 23.11 4.56
C GLN A 20 6.73 22.54 3.19
N LEU A 21 7.71 21.97 2.45
CA LEU A 21 7.44 21.31 1.17
C LEU A 21 6.41 20.18 1.32
N LEU A 22 6.55 19.33 2.34
CA LEU A 22 5.58 18.27 2.61
C LEU A 22 4.16 18.80 2.87
N ILE A 23 4.04 19.89 3.64
CA ILE A 23 2.74 20.54 3.89
C ILE A 23 2.14 21.07 2.59
N ASP A 24 2.96 21.71 1.75
CA ASP A 24 2.53 22.29 0.48
C ASP A 24 2.05 21.20 -0.49
N ASP A 25 2.81 20.11 -0.61
CA ASP A 25 2.44 18.96 -1.46
C ASP A 25 1.14 18.29 -0.99
N LEU A 26 0.99 18.08 0.33
CA LEU A 26 -0.25 17.53 0.90
C LEU A 26 -1.44 18.47 0.71
N ALA A 27 -1.22 19.79 0.74
CA ALA A 27 -2.27 20.77 0.47
C ALA A 27 -2.76 20.70 -0.98
N ILE A 28 -1.85 20.49 -1.94
CA ILE A 28 -2.20 20.26 -3.35
C ILE A 28 -3.05 19.00 -3.48
N LEU A 29 -2.59 17.86 -2.93
CA LEU A 29 -3.33 16.59 -3.00
C LEU A 29 -4.75 16.72 -2.41
N LYS A 30 -4.86 17.40 -1.25
CA LYS A 30 -6.15 17.66 -0.61
C LYS A 30 -7.07 18.54 -1.46
N ALA A 31 -6.52 19.56 -2.12
CA ALA A 31 -7.28 20.45 -2.98
C ALA A 31 -7.81 19.72 -4.23
N GLU A 32 -6.98 18.87 -4.84
CA GLU A 32 -7.36 18.06 -6.02
C GLU A 32 -8.53 17.11 -5.76
N TRP A 33 -8.63 16.57 -4.53
CA TRP A 33 -9.69 15.64 -4.11
C TRP A 33 -10.86 16.28 -3.34
N ALA A 34 -10.84 17.60 -3.13
CA ALA A 34 -11.96 18.31 -2.52
C ALA A 34 -13.25 18.12 -3.34
N PRO A 35 -14.46 18.38 -2.78
CA PRO A 35 -15.73 18.19 -3.50
C PRO A 35 -15.82 18.88 -4.87
N THR A 36 -15.07 19.97 -5.09
CA THR A 36 -14.96 20.68 -6.37
C THR A 36 -13.54 20.68 -6.94
N GLY A 37 -12.67 19.80 -6.44
CA GLY A 37 -11.29 19.65 -6.87
C GLY A 37 -11.20 19.07 -8.28
N SER A 38 -10.19 19.51 -9.04
CA SER A 38 -10.07 19.18 -10.47
C SER A 38 -9.97 17.68 -10.70
N TYR A 39 -9.11 16.98 -9.96
CA TYR A 39 -8.98 15.53 -10.10
C TYR A 39 -10.25 14.78 -9.69
N ARG A 40 -10.94 15.18 -8.62
CA ARG A 40 -12.20 14.54 -8.24
C ARG A 40 -13.28 14.69 -9.32
N VAL A 41 -13.46 15.91 -9.85
CA VAL A 41 -14.43 16.19 -10.92
C VAL A 41 -14.09 15.38 -12.17
N TYR A 42 -12.81 15.31 -12.54
CA TYR A 42 -12.33 14.46 -13.64
C TYR A 42 -12.67 12.99 -13.37
N PHE A 43 -12.32 12.46 -12.20
CA PHE A 43 -12.50 11.05 -11.86
C PHE A 43 -13.98 10.63 -11.81
N GLU A 44 -14.84 11.46 -11.20
CA GLU A 44 -16.30 11.23 -11.16
C GLU A 44 -16.96 11.38 -12.54
N GLY A 45 -16.30 12.05 -13.49
CA GLY A 45 -16.76 12.19 -14.88
C GLY A 45 -16.31 11.07 -15.82
N LEU A 46 -15.48 10.14 -15.35
CA LEU A 46 -15.06 8.96 -16.14
C LEU A 46 -16.22 8.02 -16.39
N SER A 47 -16.09 7.17 -17.42
CA SER A 47 -16.95 5.99 -17.51
C SER A 47 -16.73 5.06 -16.31
N ALA A 48 -17.75 4.27 -15.96
CA ALA A 48 -17.63 3.32 -14.85
C ALA A 48 -16.45 2.36 -15.04
N ASP A 49 -16.25 1.86 -16.26
CA ASP A 49 -15.17 0.93 -16.59
C ASP A 49 -13.79 1.56 -16.43
N GLU A 50 -13.61 2.81 -16.86
CA GLU A 50 -12.35 3.54 -16.67
C GLU A 50 -12.08 3.82 -15.19
N ALA A 51 -13.08 4.25 -14.43
CA ALA A 51 -12.94 4.52 -12.99
C ALA A 51 -12.61 3.24 -12.22
N LEU A 52 -13.32 2.15 -12.49
CA LEU A 52 -13.07 0.83 -11.89
C LEU A 52 -11.68 0.30 -12.25
N SER A 53 -11.25 0.46 -13.51
CA SER A 53 -9.92 0.06 -13.94
C SER A 53 -8.85 0.81 -13.16
N LYS A 54 -8.97 2.13 -12.99
CA LYS A 54 -8.03 2.93 -12.17
C LYS A 54 -8.00 2.50 -10.70
N ILE A 55 -9.15 2.24 -10.09
CA ILE A 55 -9.26 1.78 -8.70
C ILE A 55 -8.53 0.45 -8.52
N LEU A 56 -8.83 -0.51 -9.40
CA LEU A 56 -8.28 -1.87 -9.32
C LEU A 56 -6.79 -1.91 -9.67
N THR A 57 -6.35 -1.13 -10.66
CA THR A 57 -4.92 -0.96 -10.96
C THR A 57 -4.19 -0.40 -9.75
N GLY A 58 -4.68 0.69 -9.15
CA GLY A 58 -4.03 1.29 -7.97
C GLY A 58 -3.91 0.32 -6.80
N ALA A 59 -4.97 -0.43 -6.49
CA ALA A 59 -4.96 -1.43 -5.44
C ALA A 59 -4.05 -2.62 -5.76
N GLY A 60 -4.08 -3.10 -7.01
CA GLY A 60 -3.31 -4.26 -7.45
C GLY A 60 -1.81 -3.99 -7.53
N VAL A 61 -1.41 -2.85 -8.12
CA VAL A 61 -0.01 -2.40 -8.19
C VAL A 61 0.55 -2.18 -6.78
N LEU A 62 -0.20 -1.48 -5.92
CA LEU A 62 0.22 -1.25 -4.53
C LEU A 62 0.41 -2.58 -3.77
N SER A 63 -0.48 -3.55 -3.98
CA SER A 63 -0.40 -4.86 -3.31
C SER A 63 0.79 -5.68 -3.80
N LYS A 64 0.85 -5.96 -5.11
CA LYS A 64 1.75 -6.99 -5.66
C LYS A 64 3.14 -6.46 -5.94
N SER A 65 3.25 -5.35 -6.66
CA SER A 65 4.56 -4.93 -7.16
C SER A 65 5.24 -3.96 -6.20
N GLU A 66 4.50 -2.98 -5.66
CA GLU A 66 5.07 -1.97 -4.75
C GLU A 66 5.29 -2.52 -3.34
N LEU A 67 4.22 -2.94 -2.65
CA LEU A 67 4.33 -3.32 -1.24
C LEU A 67 5.05 -4.66 -1.09
N ALA A 68 4.64 -5.68 -1.86
CA ALA A 68 5.25 -6.99 -1.76
C ALA A 68 6.63 -7.05 -2.40
N GLY A 69 6.79 -6.52 -3.62
CA GLY A 69 8.05 -6.51 -4.34
C GLY A 69 9.02 -5.48 -3.76
N GLU A 70 8.86 -4.23 -4.18
CA GLU A 70 9.86 -3.17 -3.95
C GLU A 70 10.10 -2.85 -2.48
N ARG A 71 9.07 -2.90 -1.63
CA ARG A 71 9.19 -2.49 -0.22
C ARG A 71 9.53 -3.61 0.76
N MET A 72 9.26 -4.87 0.40
CA MET A 72 9.41 -6.00 1.32
C MET A 72 10.37 -7.06 0.78
N PHE A 73 10.15 -7.52 -0.46
CA PHE A 73 11.00 -8.55 -1.04
C PHE A 73 12.40 -8.03 -1.35
N THR A 74 12.55 -6.79 -1.83
CA THR A 74 13.86 -6.17 -2.07
C THR A 74 14.71 -6.15 -0.81
N ALA A 75 14.16 -5.73 0.34
CA ALA A 75 14.89 -5.75 1.61
C ALA A 75 15.27 -7.18 2.05
N LEU A 76 14.39 -8.16 1.81
CA LEU A 76 14.66 -9.56 2.10
C LEU A 76 15.74 -10.17 1.18
N GLU A 77 15.72 -9.83 -0.11
CA GLU A 77 16.74 -10.26 -1.06
C GLU A 77 18.10 -9.61 -0.76
N ALA A 78 18.10 -8.33 -0.36
CA ALA A 78 19.29 -7.61 0.05
C ALA A 78 20.01 -8.30 1.22
N ASN A 79 19.29 -8.95 2.15
CA ASN A 79 19.90 -9.72 3.24
C ASN A 79 20.87 -10.81 2.74
N ALA A 80 20.63 -11.36 1.55
CA ALA A 80 21.50 -12.39 0.97
C ALA A 80 22.79 -11.83 0.36
N VAL A 81 22.90 -10.51 0.13
CA VAL A 81 23.96 -9.89 -0.69
C VAL A 81 24.66 -8.72 0.00
N ASP A 82 23.95 -7.88 0.77
CA ASP A 82 24.45 -6.66 1.42
C ASP A 82 23.79 -6.41 2.81
N ASN A 83 23.82 -5.18 3.32
CA ASN A 83 23.16 -4.75 4.56
C ASN A 83 21.64 -4.50 4.32
N PRO A 84 20.73 -5.42 4.69
CA PRO A 84 19.29 -5.29 4.41
C PRO A 84 18.65 -4.07 5.08
N GLN A 85 19.33 -3.47 6.06
CA GLN A 85 18.87 -2.25 6.74
C GLN A 85 18.84 -1.03 5.81
N GLU A 86 19.69 -0.96 4.77
CA GLU A 86 19.72 0.22 3.89
C GLU A 86 18.62 0.20 2.83
N ASP A 87 18.14 -0.99 2.43
CA ASP A 87 17.05 -1.15 1.47
C ASP A 87 15.66 -1.17 2.13
N GLU A 88 15.62 -1.06 3.46
CA GLU A 88 14.38 -0.90 4.22
C GLU A 88 13.89 0.55 4.18
N HIS A 89 12.67 0.76 3.69
CA HIS A 89 12.09 2.10 3.41
C HIS A 89 12.14 3.10 4.59
N SER A 90 11.86 2.66 5.83
CA SER A 90 11.81 3.53 7.01
C SER A 90 12.87 3.16 8.07
N CYS A 91 14.03 2.68 7.62
CA CYS A 91 15.13 2.18 8.46
C CYS A 91 15.63 3.18 9.52
N PHE A 92 15.65 4.48 9.23
CA PHE A 92 16.12 5.49 10.20
C PHE A 92 15.17 5.71 11.39
N ALA A 93 13.92 5.23 11.31
CA ALA A 93 12.88 5.48 12.30
C ALA A 93 12.27 4.19 12.90
N ASP A 94 12.78 3.02 12.53
CA ASP A 94 12.22 1.70 12.87
C ASP A 94 10.71 1.58 12.58
N ASN A 95 10.22 2.29 11.56
CA ASN A 95 8.78 2.47 11.32
C ASN A 95 8.19 1.57 10.23
N THR A 96 9.02 0.82 9.51
CA THR A 96 8.61 0.06 8.31
C THR A 96 7.47 -0.90 8.57
N HIS A 97 7.43 -1.55 9.74
CA HIS A 97 6.31 -2.40 10.13
C HIS A 97 4.96 -1.66 10.10
N ARG A 98 4.90 -0.39 10.54
CA ARG A 98 3.68 0.42 10.48
C ARG A 98 3.35 0.83 9.07
N ASP A 99 4.35 1.14 8.27
CA ASP A 99 4.17 1.51 6.87
C ASP A 99 3.56 0.34 6.11
N ILE A 100 4.09 -0.88 6.27
CA ILE A 100 3.55 -2.09 5.64
C ILE A 100 2.09 -2.32 6.07
N ILE A 101 1.81 -2.26 7.38
CA ILE A 101 0.44 -2.47 7.91
C ILE A 101 -0.54 -1.44 7.35
N THR A 102 -0.15 -0.17 7.31
CA THR A 102 -1.04 0.91 6.85
C THR A 102 -1.25 0.91 5.33
N ASN A 103 -0.26 0.50 4.54
CA ASN A 103 -0.42 0.27 3.10
C ASN A 103 -1.39 -0.91 2.85
N ALA A 104 -1.21 -2.04 3.55
CA ALA A 104 -2.12 -3.19 3.45
C ALA A 104 -3.56 -2.84 3.87
N GLN A 105 -3.71 -2.03 4.92
CA GLN A 105 -5.01 -1.51 5.34
C GLN A 105 -5.64 -0.60 4.28
N GLY A 106 -4.84 0.25 3.62
CA GLY A 106 -5.30 1.11 2.52
C GLY A 106 -5.89 0.30 1.36
N ILE A 107 -5.20 -0.77 0.93
CA ILE A 107 -5.69 -1.71 -0.09
C ILE A 107 -7.03 -2.30 0.35
N THR A 108 -7.13 -2.80 1.58
CA THR A 108 -8.37 -3.37 2.14
C THR A 108 -9.50 -2.34 2.16
N ASN A 109 -9.23 -1.10 2.58
CA ASN A 109 -10.24 -0.03 2.64
C ASN A 109 -10.84 0.26 1.26
N VAL A 110 -10.02 0.28 0.22
CA VAL A 110 -10.46 0.49 -1.17
C VAL A 110 -11.34 -0.67 -1.64
N LEU A 111 -10.91 -1.91 -1.42
CA LEU A 111 -11.63 -3.10 -1.89
C LEU A 111 -12.97 -3.31 -1.15
N VAL A 112 -13.01 -3.02 0.15
CA VAL A 112 -14.20 -3.15 1.00
C VAL A 112 -15.06 -1.88 1.00
N GLY A 113 -14.56 -0.76 0.46
CA GLY A 113 -15.30 0.48 0.25
C GLY A 113 -15.65 1.24 1.54
N THR A 114 -14.88 1.05 2.61
CA THR A 114 -15.10 1.73 3.90
C THR A 114 -13.81 1.83 4.71
N TYR A 115 -13.69 2.87 5.53
CA TYR A 115 -12.64 3.00 6.54
C TYR A 115 -13.12 3.80 7.76
N THR A 116 -12.42 3.65 8.88
CA THR A 116 -12.63 4.48 10.07
C THR A 116 -11.67 5.66 10.02
N SER A 117 -12.20 6.87 9.97
CA SER A 117 -11.43 8.10 10.00
C SER A 117 -10.72 8.32 11.34
N VAL A 118 -9.77 9.24 11.38
CA VAL A 118 -9.05 9.64 12.61
C VAL A 118 -9.98 10.18 13.71
N SER A 119 -11.16 10.69 13.36
CA SER A 119 -12.18 11.12 14.32
C SER A 119 -13.08 9.98 14.83
N GLY A 120 -12.83 8.74 14.39
CA GLY A 120 -13.64 7.56 14.73
C GLY A 120 -14.90 7.38 13.89
N SER A 121 -15.19 8.28 12.95
CA SER A 121 -16.35 8.17 12.06
C SER A 121 -16.07 7.17 10.93
N ILE A 122 -17.05 6.32 10.62
CA ILE A 122 -17.01 5.42 9.46
C ILE A 122 -17.29 6.24 8.20
N VAL A 123 -16.43 6.10 7.19
CA VAL A 123 -16.54 6.74 5.88
C VAL A 123 -16.64 5.67 4.81
N GLY A 124 -17.61 5.81 3.91
CA GLY A 124 -17.86 4.86 2.83
C GLY A 124 -19.13 4.03 3.06
N ASN A 125 -19.36 3.06 2.17
CA ASN A 125 -20.51 2.17 2.22
C ASN A 125 -20.15 0.85 1.53
N THR A 126 -20.13 -0.23 2.30
CA THR A 126 -19.74 -1.56 1.83
C THR A 126 -20.64 -2.09 0.71
N GLN A 127 -21.89 -1.63 0.60
CA GLN A 127 -22.81 -2.06 -0.46
C GLN A 127 -22.38 -1.61 -1.87
N TYR A 128 -21.53 -0.57 -1.95
CA TYR A 128 -20.98 -0.02 -3.20
C TYR A 128 -19.48 -0.34 -3.35
N SER A 129 -18.99 -1.34 -2.63
CA SER A 129 -17.59 -1.76 -2.69
C SER A 129 -17.26 -2.60 -3.93
N ILE A 130 -15.98 -2.63 -4.30
CA ILE A 130 -15.44 -3.56 -5.30
C ILE A 130 -15.79 -5.00 -4.91
N LEU A 131 -15.59 -5.37 -3.65
CA LEU A 131 -15.87 -6.72 -3.19
C LEU A 131 -17.35 -7.09 -3.38
N THR A 132 -18.27 -6.21 -3.02
CA THR A 132 -19.71 -6.47 -3.23
C THR A 132 -20.06 -6.56 -4.70
N LEU A 133 -19.45 -5.72 -5.55
CA LEU A 133 -19.66 -5.76 -6.99
C LEU A 133 -19.18 -7.10 -7.57
N VAL A 134 -17.95 -7.52 -7.25
CA VAL A 134 -17.38 -8.79 -7.70
C VAL A 134 -18.22 -9.97 -7.20
N THR A 135 -18.61 -10.02 -5.93
CA THR A 135 -19.45 -11.10 -5.39
C THR A 135 -20.81 -11.20 -6.08
N LYS A 136 -21.42 -10.07 -6.46
CA LYS A 136 -22.69 -10.06 -7.20
C LYS A 136 -22.53 -10.60 -8.63
N THR A 137 -21.39 -10.32 -9.26
CA THR A 137 -21.08 -10.80 -10.62
C THR A 137 -20.66 -12.27 -10.62
N ASP A 138 -19.80 -12.66 -9.69
CA ASP A 138 -19.29 -14.01 -9.49
C ASP A 138 -19.00 -14.25 -8.00
N ALA A 139 -19.85 -15.04 -7.36
CA ALA A 139 -19.74 -15.33 -5.93
C ALA A 139 -18.45 -16.09 -5.57
N THR A 140 -17.94 -16.95 -6.47
CA THR A 140 -16.70 -17.70 -6.25
C THR A 140 -15.51 -16.77 -6.28
N LYS A 141 -15.44 -15.85 -7.24
CA LYS A 141 -14.38 -14.84 -7.31
C LYS A 141 -14.44 -13.83 -6.17
N GLY A 142 -15.64 -13.43 -5.75
CA GLY A 142 -15.81 -12.61 -4.55
C GLY A 142 -15.32 -13.31 -3.28
N ALA A 143 -15.59 -14.61 -3.13
CA ALA A 143 -15.11 -15.39 -1.99
C ALA A 143 -13.59 -15.56 -2.01
N ASP A 144 -12.98 -15.81 -3.18
CA ASP A 144 -11.52 -15.90 -3.32
C ASP A 144 -10.85 -14.56 -2.97
N LEU A 145 -11.32 -13.43 -3.52
CA LEU A 145 -10.79 -12.11 -3.21
C LEU A 145 -10.87 -11.80 -1.70
N THR A 146 -12.00 -12.16 -1.06
CA THR A 146 -12.15 -12.03 0.41
C THR A 146 -11.08 -12.82 1.16
N ALA A 147 -10.83 -14.06 0.74
CA ALA A 147 -9.83 -14.92 1.35
C ALA A 147 -8.41 -14.36 1.18
N LYS A 148 -8.08 -13.81 0.01
CA LYS A 148 -6.76 -13.18 -0.24
C LYS A 148 -6.56 -11.91 0.57
N ILE A 149 -7.57 -11.04 0.67
CA ILE A 149 -7.54 -9.85 1.55
C ILE A 149 -7.27 -10.26 3.00
N THR A 150 -7.99 -11.27 3.48
CA THR A 150 -7.85 -11.78 4.86
C THR A 150 -6.46 -12.38 5.09
N ALA A 151 -5.96 -13.18 4.15
CA ALA A 151 -4.65 -13.81 4.24
C ALA A 151 -3.52 -12.77 4.26
N ALA A 152 -3.53 -11.81 3.34
CA ALA A 152 -2.54 -10.73 3.26
C ALA A 152 -2.52 -9.91 4.56
N THR A 153 -3.68 -9.46 5.03
CA THR A 153 -3.80 -8.71 6.29
C THR A 153 -3.26 -9.50 7.47
N THR A 154 -3.61 -10.79 7.55
CA THR A 154 -3.16 -11.67 8.64
C THR A 154 -1.64 -11.83 8.65
N LYS A 155 -1.03 -12.04 7.47
CA LYS A 155 0.43 -12.24 7.37
C LYS A 155 1.20 -10.95 7.59
N VAL A 156 0.75 -9.82 7.07
CA VAL A 156 1.33 -8.51 7.34
C VAL A 156 1.33 -8.19 8.84
N LEU A 157 0.22 -8.44 9.54
CA LEU A 157 0.13 -8.22 11.00
C LEU A 157 0.97 -9.19 11.82
N ALA A 158 1.37 -10.33 11.25
CA ALA A 158 2.16 -11.35 11.92
C ALA A 158 3.68 -11.15 11.77
N ILE A 159 4.12 -10.17 10.98
CA ILE A 159 5.55 -9.84 10.84
C ILE A 159 6.09 -9.34 12.19
N PRO A 160 7.11 -9.99 12.77
CA PRO A 160 7.73 -9.50 13.99
C PRO A 160 8.32 -8.09 13.84
N THR A 161 8.36 -7.36 14.95
CA THR A 161 8.92 -6.01 15.00
C THR A 161 10.20 -5.99 15.84
N PRO A 162 11.25 -5.25 15.46
CA PRO A 162 11.32 -4.38 14.27
C PRO A 162 11.53 -5.18 12.96
N PHE A 163 11.20 -4.55 11.83
CA PHE A 163 11.22 -5.21 10.53
C PHE A 163 12.64 -5.58 10.09
N ASP A 164 13.59 -4.66 10.27
CA ASP A 164 15.01 -4.87 9.97
C ASP A 164 15.59 -6.14 10.61
N LYS A 165 15.35 -6.33 11.92
CA LYS A 165 15.80 -7.50 12.65
C LYS A 165 15.19 -8.77 12.07
N THR A 166 13.89 -8.74 11.77
CA THR A 166 13.19 -9.88 11.19
C THR A 166 13.79 -10.26 9.84
N VAL A 167 14.07 -9.28 8.98
CA VAL A 167 14.67 -9.51 7.68
C VAL A 167 16.08 -10.09 7.80
N THR A 168 16.90 -9.64 8.76
CA THR A 168 18.24 -10.23 8.98
C THR A 168 18.19 -11.69 9.45
N GLU A 169 17.08 -12.12 10.06
CA GLU A 169 16.88 -13.46 10.60
C GLU A 169 16.18 -14.42 9.61
N GLU A 170 15.80 -13.94 8.42
CA GLU A 170 15.07 -14.69 7.40
C GLU A 170 15.81 -14.70 6.05
N ASN A 171 15.88 -15.86 5.39
CA ASN A 171 16.31 -15.93 3.98
C ASN A 171 15.13 -16.14 3.03
N VAL A 172 15.31 -15.78 1.76
CA VAL A 172 14.33 -15.94 0.67
C VAL A 172 13.85 -17.38 0.44
N ASN A 173 14.50 -18.39 1.03
CA ASN A 173 14.11 -19.80 0.91
C ASN A 173 13.46 -20.38 2.18
N ASP A 174 13.42 -19.62 3.27
CA ASP A 174 13.04 -20.15 4.59
C ASP A 174 11.52 -20.14 4.81
N ASN A 175 10.75 -19.56 3.89
CA ASN A 175 9.31 -19.35 4.03
C ASN A 175 8.96 -18.69 5.38
N GLY A 176 9.75 -17.69 5.77
CA GLY A 176 9.56 -16.98 7.03
C GLY A 176 8.40 -15.98 6.97
N PRO A 177 8.16 -15.23 8.07
CA PRO A 177 7.04 -14.32 8.17
C PRO A 177 7.02 -13.23 7.08
N VAL A 178 8.18 -12.69 6.67
CA VAL A 178 8.26 -11.65 5.64
C VAL A 178 7.90 -12.24 4.29
N LEU A 179 8.49 -13.36 3.89
CA LEU A 179 8.21 -14.00 2.59
C LEU A 179 6.75 -14.49 2.50
N GLN A 180 6.17 -14.97 3.59
CA GLN A 180 4.75 -15.32 3.63
C GLN A 180 3.85 -14.10 3.41
N ALA A 181 4.21 -12.94 3.99
CA ALA A 181 3.48 -11.70 3.76
C ALA A 181 3.64 -11.19 2.32
N VAL A 182 4.87 -11.23 1.77
CA VAL A 182 5.14 -10.94 0.34
C VAL A 182 4.26 -11.81 -0.56
N THR A 183 4.30 -13.14 -0.37
CA THR A 183 3.57 -14.08 -1.21
C THR A 183 2.06 -13.86 -1.14
N THR A 184 1.52 -13.58 0.07
CA THR A 184 0.09 -13.31 0.22
C THR A 184 -0.35 -11.98 -0.40
N LEU A 185 0.48 -10.94 -0.36
CA LEU A 185 0.23 -9.67 -1.04
C LEU A 185 0.34 -9.80 -2.58
N GLN A 186 1.26 -10.62 -3.10
CA GLN A 186 1.35 -10.92 -4.53
C GLN A 186 0.08 -11.63 -5.01
N THR A 187 -0.34 -12.69 -4.30
CA THR A 187 -1.58 -13.41 -4.64
C THR A 187 -2.84 -12.56 -4.44
N GLN A 188 -2.82 -11.57 -3.53
CA GLN A 188 -3.88 -10.56 -3.43
C GLN A 188 -3.93 -9.69 -4.68
N GLY A 189 -2.79 -9.20 -5.17
CA GLY A 189 -2.75 -8.42 -6.40
C GLY A 189 -3.19 -9.21 -7.64
N ASP A 190 -2.82 -10.49 -7.74
CA ASP A 190 -3.31 -11.38 -8.80
C ASP A 190 -4.84 -11.53 -8.72
N ALA A 191 -5.40 -11.74 -7.52
CA ALA A 191 -6.85 -11.82 -7.33
C ALA A 191 -7.57 -10.50 -7.65
N ILE A 192 -6.93 -9.34 -7.47
CA ILE A 192 -7.46 -8.04 -7.89
C ILE A 192 -7.53 -7.95 -9.43
N ALA A 193 -6.52 -8.45 -10.14
CA ALA A 193 -6.54 -8.51 -11.61
C ALA A 193 -7.60 -9.50 -12.13
N GLU A 194 -7.76 -10.64 -11.47
CA GLU A 194 -8.84 -11.58 -11.77
C GLU A 194 -10.21 -10.97 -11.51
N ALA A 195 -10.38 -10.22 -10.41
CA ALA A 195 -11.61 -9.49 -10.10
C ALA A 195 -11.92 -8.44 -11.18
N ALA A 196 -10.91 -7.72 -11.70
CA ALA A 196 -11.09 -6.82 -12.84
C ALA A 196 -11.59 -7.59 -14.08
N THR A 197 -10.99 -8.74 -14.37
CA THR A 197 -11.39 -9.61 -15.48
C THR A 197 -12.83 -10.10 -15.33
N THR A 198 -13.27 -10.46 -14.12
CA THR A 198 -14.66 -10.81 -13.81
C THR A 198 -15.64 -9.68 -14.15
N LEU A 199 -15.22 -8.43 -13.99
CA LEU A 199 -16.02 -7.25 -14.33
C LEU A 199 -15.90 -6.85 -15.81
N GLY A 200 -15.22 -7.64 -16.64
CA GLY A 200 -15.01 -7.34 -18.06
C GLY A 200 -13.90 -6.32 -18.33
N LEU A 201 -13.03 -6.07 -17.34
CA LEU A 201 -11.95 -5.09 -17.42
C LEU A 201 -10.59 -5.80 -17.62
N SER A 202 -9.62 -5.07 -18.16
CA SER A 202 -8.23 -5.52 -18.24
C SER A 202 -7.35 -4.47 -17.59
N ILE A 203 -6.56 -4.90 -16.61
CA ILE A 203 -5.64 -4.04 -15.86
C ILE A 203 -4.24 -4.67 -15.82
N SER A 204 -3.23 -3.84 -15.60
CA SER A 204 -1.90 -4.29 -15.18
C SER A 204 -1.76 -4.12 -13.68
N THR A 205 -1.08 -5.06 -13.02
CA THR A 205 -0.63 -4.95 -11.63
C THR A 205 0.89 -4.78 -11.52
N GLU A 206 1.58 -4.66 -12.67
CA GLU A 206 3.00 -4.35 -12.73
C GLU A 206 3.26 -2.86 -12.48
N LEU A 207 4.48 -2.52 -12.08
CA LEU A 207 4.90 -1.12 -11.94
C LEU A 207 4.75 -0.39 -13.29
N PRO A 208 4.27 0.85 -13.30
CA PRO A 208 4.28 1.67 -14.51
C PRO A 208 5.73 1.93 -14.94
N GLU A 209 6.01 1.80 -16.25
CA GLU A 209 7.28 2.22 -16.87
C GLU A 209 7.49 3.73 -16.81
#